data_AF-A0A7S2UJH9-F1
#
_entry.id   AF-A0A7S2UJH9-F1
#
_cell.length_a   1.000
_cell.length_b   1.000
_cell.length_c   1.000
_cell.angle_alpha   90.00
_cell.angle_beta   90.00
_cell.angle_gamma   90.00
#
_symmetry.space_group_name_H-M   'P 1'
#
loop_
_entity.id
_entity.type
_entity.pdbx_description
1 polymer ?
#
loop_
_entity_poly.entity_id
_entity_poly.type
_entity_poly.pdbx_seq_one_letter_code
_entity_poly.pdbx_strand_id
1 'polypeptide(L)'
;PTTTTTTTRYVVQMSNVLEGMRKLSRAGYEKLTPDVFAYTTVITAWADCPVPESSVRAQKLLVELEDTHRSVLDETNIYPSNVPIRPDVAVYNAAVAAVAKRHPDNPLDAAKSIIQRMEAQYESGENTNVQPDAITYTTLIDAHLKRTENSVQEAEDILMDMIQQYKDGTNTKLKPSARAFVIVIDAWIQRKKTKDLTKAEALLEIMKEFYPVDIRRYERLIEEYCKKIDTNSLDTVSERNAAEKAFELLLKIEDQCQKETSAQSSLQIIKPKVSTYAAVISGWTVCATQNFNDTA
;
A
#
# COMPACT_ATOMS: atom_id res chain seq x y z
N PRO A 1 -21.52 -3.94 17.90
CA PRO A 1 -20.85 -4.14 19.21
C PRO A 1 -20.53 -5.61 19.54
N THR A 2 -21.40 -6.58 19.20
CA THR A 2 -21.24 -8.00 19.55
C THR A 2 -20.15 -8.73 18.74
N THR A 3 -19.93 -8.33 17.49
CA THR A 3 -18.92 -8.92 16.60
C THR A 3 -17.49 -8.58 17.04
N THR A 4 -17.22 -7.32 17.40
CA THR A 4 -15.94 -6.84 17.92
C THR A 4 -15.47 -7.63 19.15
N THR A 5 -16.38 -7.87 20.10
CA THR A 5 -16.11 -8.63 21.33
C THR A 5 -15.82 -10.10 21.04
N THR A 6 -16.51 -10.67 20.04
CA THR A 6 -16.35 -12.06 19.63
C THR A 6 -15.03 -12.29 18.91
N THR A 7 -14.67 -11.44 17.95
CA THR A 7 -13.37 -11.46 17.27
C THR A 7 -12.22 -11.32 18.26
N THR A 8 -12.30 -10.35 19.17
CA THR A 8 -11.28 -10.13 20.21
C THR A 8 -11.12 -11.38 21.09
N ARG A 9 -12.22 -12.03 21.46
CA ARG A 9 -12.17 -13.29 22.24
C ARG A 9 -11.43 -14.39 21.48
N TYR A 10 -11.65 -14.54 20.18
CA TYR A 10 -10.94 -15.55 19.38
C TYR A 10 -9.44 -15.25 19.26
N VAL A 11 -9.05 -14.00 19.02
CA VAL A 11 -7.62 -13.61 18.94
C VAL A 11 -6.92 -13.83 20.29
N VAL A 12 -7.59 -13.56 21.40
CA VAL A 12 -7.08 -13.88 22.75
C VAL A 12 -6.92 -15.39 22.94
N GLN A 13 -7.86 -16.21 22.47
CA GLN A 13 -7.72 -17.66 22.54
C GLN A 13 -6.55 -18.17 21.69
N MET A 14 -6.36 -17.65 20.47
CA MET A 14 -5.19 -17.97 19.63
C MET A 14 -3.88 -17.64 20.35
N SER A 15 -3.83 -16.48 21.02
CA SER A 15 -2.67 -16.07 21.82
C SER A 15 -2.43 -16.98 23.03
N ASN A 16 -3.50 -17.46 23.68
CA ASN A 16 -3.39 -18.42 24.78
C ASN A 16 -2.89 -19.79 24.32
N VAL A 17 -3.27 -20.23 23.12
CA VAL A 17 -2.76 -21.47 22.52
C VAL A 17 -1.27 -21.34 22.24
N LEU A 18 -0.82 -20.22 21.66
CA LEU A 18 0.59 -19.94 21.45
C LEU A 18 1.36 -19.94 22.78
N GLU A 19 0.82 -19.28 23.81
CA GLU A 19 1.42 -19.29 25.15
C GLU A 19 1.45 -20.70 25.78
N GLY A 20 0.45 -21.52 25.52
CA GLY A 20 0.42 -22.93 25.91
C GLY A 20 1.56 -23.73 25.28
N MET A 21 1.76 -23.60 23.96
CA MET A 21 2.89 -24.23 23.25
C MET A 21 4.23 -23.79 23.84
N ARG A 22 4.38 -22.49 24.15
CA ARG A 22 5.59 -21.94 24.78
C ARG A 22 5.85 -22.51 26.16
N LYS A 23 4.83 -22.64 27.01
CA LYS A 23 4.97 -23.22 28.35
C LYS A 23 5.44 -24.67 28.30
N LEU A 24 4.90 -25.45 27.36
CA LEU A 24 5.30 -26.84 27.17
C LEU A 24 6.73 -26.94 26.61
N SER A 25 7.08 -26.08 25.65
CA SER A 25 8.45 -25.99 25.15
C SER A 25 9.45 -25.68 26.28
N ARG A 26 9.15 -24.70 27.15
CA ARG A 26 9.95 -24.37 28.34
C ARG A 26 10.01 -25.50 29.38
N ALA A 27 9.00 -26.37 29.41
CA ALA A 27 8.95 -27.54 30.29
C ALA A 27 9.75 -28.75 29.75
N GLY A 28 10.46 -28.60 28.62
CA GLY A 28 11.30 -29.64 28.03
C GLY A 28 10.63 -30.46 26.91
N TYR A 29 9.43 -30.09 26.48
CA TYR A 29 8.80 -30.69 25.30
C TYR A 29 9.33 -30.04 24.01
N GLU A 30 10.54 -30.42 23.60
CA GLU A 30 11.28 -29.79 22.49
C GLU A 30 10.49 -29.76 21.17
N LYS A 31 9.68 -30.79 20.86
CA LYS A 31 8.85 -30.85 19.64
C LYS A 31 7.68 -29.85 19.59
N LEU A 32 7.41 -29.16 20.69
CA LEU A 32 6.30 -28.21 20.83
C LEU A 32 6.74 -26.73 20.78
N THR A 33 7.98 -26.46 20.34
CA THR A 33 8.44 -25.10 20.07
C THR A 33 7.55 -24.44 19.00
N PRO A 34 6.96 -23.26 19.26
CA PRO A 34 6.19 -22.56 18.24
C PRO A 34 7.09 -22.13 17.09
N ASP A 35 6.66 -22.39 15.87
CA ASP A 35 7.37 -21.98 14.66
C ASP A 35 7.01 -20.54 14.24
N VAL A 36 7.71 -20.04 13.22
CA VAL A 36 7.46 -18.70 12.64
C VAL A 36 6.00 -18.56 12.20
N PHE A 37 5.42 -19.62 11.63
CA PHE A 37 4.04 -19.63 11.17
C PHE A 37 3.03 -19.37 12.30
N ALA A 38 3.23 -19.99 13.47
CA ALA A 38 2.40 -19.76 14.64
C ALA A 38 2.45 -18.29 15.09
N TYR A 39 3.64 -17.68 15.13
CA TYR A 39 3.80 -16.25 15.43
C TYR A 39 3.14 -15.36 14.38
N THR A 40 3.43 -15.59 13.09
CA THR A 40 2.84 -14.82 11.97
C THR A 40 1.32 -14.87 11.99
N THR A 41 0.73 -16.03 12.29
CA THR A 41 -0.71 -16.21 12.38
C THR A 41 -1.30 -15.36 13.51
N VAL A 42 -0.73 -15.43 14.72
CA VAL A 42 -1.22 -14.66 15.86
C VAL A 42 -1.02 -13.17 15.67
N ILE A 43 0.11 -12.74 15.12
CA ILE A 43 0.40 -11.33 14.82
C ILE A 43 -0.57 -10.80 13.76
N THR A 44 -0.84 -11.56 12.69
CA THR A 44 -1.83 -11.20 11.66
C THR A 44 -3.23 -11.08 12.28
N ALA A 45 -3.61 -12.02 13.16
CA ALA A 45 -4.88 -11.97 13.86
C ALA A 45 -4.99 -10.73 14.77
N TRP A 46 -3.90 -10.31 15.43
CA TRP A 46 -3.85 -9.03 16.13
C TRP A 46 -3.94 -7.84 15.18
N ALA A 47 -3.27 -7.87 14.02
CA ALA A 47 -3.28 -6.79 13.04
C ALA A 47 -4.69 -6.45 12.54
N ASP A 48 -5.55 -7.45 12.41
CA ASP A 48 -6.94 -7.28 11.98
C ASP A 48 -7.91 -7.08 13.16
N CYS A 49 -7.44 -7.25 14.40
CA CYS A 49 -8.25 -7.04 15.58
C CYS A 49 -8.56 -5.54 15.77
N PRO A 50 -9.84 -5.15 15.93
CA PRO A 50 -10.27 -3.75 16.03
C PRO A 50 -10.10 -3.16 17.44
N VAL A 51 -9.04 -3.53 18.17
CA VAL A 51 -8.75 -3.02 19.52
C VAL A 51 -7.44 -2.22 19.52
N PRO A 52 -7.33 -1.08 20.24
CA PRO A 52 -6.10 -0.28 20.28
C PRO A 52 -4.86 -1.05 20.76
N GLU A 53 -5.06 -1.95 21.73
CA GLU A 53 -3.99 -2.77 22.32
C GLU A 53 -3.44 -3.83 21.36
N SER A 54 -4.09 -4.04 20.20
CA SER A 54 -3.65 -5.06 19.24
C SER A 54 -2.28 -4.75 18.66
N SER A 55 -2.00 -3.47 18.39
CA SER A 55 -0.71 -2.99 17.89
C SER A 55 0.43 -3.29 18.87
N VAL A 56 0.18 -3.09 20.17
CA VAL A 56 1.16 -3.33 21.25
C VAL A 56 1.41 -4.83 21.42
N ARG A 57 0.35 -5.65 21.37
CA ARG A 57 0.47 -7.12 21.48
C ARG A 57 1.19 -7.72 20.27
N ALA A 58 0.89 -7.25 19.06
CA ALA A 58 1.58 -7.66 17.85
C ALA A 58 3.08 -7.33 17.91
N GLN A 59 3.43 -6.12 18.33
CA GLN A 59 4.84 -5.71 18.51
C GLN A 59 5.56 -6.55 19.56
N LYS A 60 4.92 -6.79 20.71
CA LYS A 60 5.50 -7.62 21.77
C LYS A 60 5.82 -9.03 21.27
N LEU A 61 4.93 -9.65 20.51
CA LEU A 61 5.17 -10.97 19.93
C LEU A 61 6.32 -10.98 18.91
N LEU A 62 6.48 -9.91 18.13
CA LEU A 62 7.60 -9.78 17.20
C LEU A 62 8.94 -9.64 17.96
N VAL A 63 9.01 -8.80 18.99
CA VAL A 63 10.24 -8.66 19.81
C VAL A 63 10.60 -9.97 20.48
N GLU A 64 9.62 -10.69 21.02
CA GLU A 64 9.86 -12.01 21.62
C GLU A 64 10.39 -13.04 20.60
N LEU A 65 9.92 -12.98 19.34
CA LEU A 65 10.43 -13.82 18.26
C LEU A 65 11.89 -13.47 17.89
N GLU A 66 12.22 -12.18 17.84
CA GLU A 66 13.58 -11.68 17.61
C GLU A 66 14.54 -12.08 18.76
N ASP A 67 14.10 -11.98 20.02
CA ASP A 67 14.89 -12.41 21.18
C ASP A 67 15.18 -13.92 21.14
N THR A 68 14.17 -14.71 20.77
CA THR A 68 14.31 -16.17 20.62
C THR A 68 15.26 -16.53 19.49
N HIS A 69 15.24 -15.76 18.39
CA HIS A 69 16.18 -15.93 17.29
C HIS A 69 17.63 -15.65 17.73
N ARG A 70 17.85 -14.53 18.42
CA ARG A 70 19.17 -14.13 18.92
C ARG A 70 19.74 -15.09 19.95
N SER A 71 18.94 -15.60 20.88
CA SER A 71 19.43 -16.57 21.87
C SER A 71 19.97 -17.86 21.26
N VAL A 72 19.43 -18.27 20.10
CA VAL A 72 19.90 -19.46 19.38
C VAL A 72 21.17 -19.21 18.58
N LEU A 73 21.47 -17.95 18.23
CA LEU A 73 22.71 -17.57 17.54
C LEU A 73 23.92 -17.52 18.51
N ASP A 74 23.69 -17.18 19.77
CA ASP A 74 24.73 -17.08 20.80
C ASP A 74 25.17 -18.44 21.38
N GLU A 75 24.26 -19.42 21.41
CA GLU A 75 24.58 -20.78 21.83
C GLU A 75 25.28 -21.54 20.70
N THR A 76 26.59 -21.72 20.82
CA THR A 76 27.41 -22.53 19.91
C THR A 76 26.84 -23.94 19.73
N ASN A 77 26.06 -24.12 18.67
CA ASN A 77 25.86 -25.31 17.83
C ASN A 77 26.33 -26.69 18.38
N ILE A 78 25.71 -27.21 19.46
CA ILE A 78 26.00 -28.57 19.96
C ILE A 78 24.84 -29.56 19.82
N TYR A 79 23.59 -29.15 19.53
CA TYR A 79 22.50 -30.11 19.28
C TYR A 79 21.58 -29.72 18.10
N PRO A 80 21.53 -30.52 17.01
CA PRO A 80 20.78 -30.24 15.77
C PRO A 80 19.30 -30.65 15.84
N SER A 81 18.68 -30.69 17.03
CA SER A 81 17.32 -31.22 17.18
C SER A 81 16.22 -30.16 17.00
N ASN A 82 16.55 -28.86 17.16
CA ASN A 82 15.60 -27.77 16.96
C ASN A 82 16.03 -26.91 15.77
N VAL A 83 15.12 -26.76 14.80
CA VAL A 83 15.29 -25.80 13.71
C VAL A 83 15.31 -24.39 14.32
N PRO A 84 16.37 -23.60 14.16
CA PRO A 84 16.41 -22.24 14.70
C PRO A 84 15.23 -21.45 14.14
N ILE A 85 14.41 -20.89 15.03
CA ILE A 85 13.33 -20.01 14.64
C ILE A 85 13.96 -18.74 14.07
N ARG A 86 13.65 -18.42 12.82
CA ARG A 86 14.17 -17.24 12.12
C ARG A 86 13.00 -16.38 11.64
N PRO A 87 12.87 -15.12 12.10
CA PRO A 87 11.92 -14.19 11.53
C PRO A 87 12.07 -14.11 10.01
N ASP A 88 10.96 -14.01 9.29
CA ASP A 88 10.91 -13.81 7.85
C ASP A 88 10.20 -12.50 7.50
N VAL A 89 10.19 -12.12 6.21
CA VAL A 89 9.48 -10.91 5.76
C VAL A 89 7.99 -10.93 6.15
N ALA A 90 7.35 -12.11 6.21
CA ALA A 90 5.93 -12.24 6.48
C ALA A 90 5.55 -11.81 7.90
N VAL A 91 6.32 -12.21 8.92
CA VAL A 91 6.05 -11.81 10.31
C VAL A 91 6.22 -10.31 10.51
N TYR A 92 7.22 -9.70 9.86
CA TYR A 92 7.41 -8.27 9.89
C TYR A 92 6.30 -7.51 9.17
N ASN A 93 5.88 -7.97 7.99
CA ASN A 93 4.77 -7.36 7.25
C ASN A 93 3.47 -7.37 8.07
N ALA A 94 3.22 -8.46 8.82
CA ALA A 94 2.08 -8.54 9.72
C ALA A 94 2.16 -7.54 10.88
N ALA A 95 3.36 -7.36 11.47
CA ALA A 95 3.58 -6.37 12.52
C ALA A 95 3.47 -4.93 12.02
N VAL A 96 4.05 -4.62 10.85
CA VAL A 96 3.91 -3.33 10.16
C VAL A 96 2.43 -3.02 9.94
N ALA A 97 1.65 -3.97 9.43
CA ALA A 97 0.21 -3.80 9.24
C ALA A 97 -0.52 -3.51 10.57
N ALA A 98 -0.19 -4.21 11.65
CA ALA A 98 -0.81 -4.00 12.96
C ALA A 98 -0.57 -2.59 13.49
N VAL A 99 0.68 -2.13 13.43
CA VAL A 99 1.11 -0.83 13.93
C VAL A 99 0.55 0.29 13.06
N ALA A 100 0.75 0.21 11.75
CA ALA A 100 0.29 1.22 10.81
C ALA A 100 -1.24 1.41 10.86
N LYS A 101 -2.03 0.36 11.14
CA LYS A 101 -3.49 0.44 11.30
C LYS A 101 -3.97 1.00 12.64
N ARG A 102 -3.26 0.75 13.75
CA ARG A 102 -3.84 0.87 15.10
C ARG A 102 -2.98 1.55 16.18
N HIS A 103 -1.73 1.91 15.89
CA HIS A 103 -0.89 2.57 16.90
C HIS A 103 -1.56 3.85 17.45
N PRO A 104 -1.50 4.11 18.79
CA PRO A 104 -2.22 5.21 19.43
C PRO A 104 -1.69 6.59 19.05
N ASP A 105 -0.37 6.78 19.06
CA ASP A 105 0.22 8.12 18.92
C ASP A 105 0.79 8.37 17.51
N ASN A 106 1.82 7.62 17.12
CA ASN A 106 2.50 7.81 15.84
C ASN A 106 2.65 6.50 15.04
N PRO A 107 1.62 6.15 14.25
CA PRO A 107 1.58 4.88 13.53
C PRO A 107 2.56 4.76 12.39
N LEU A 108 2.80 5.87 11.68
CA LEU A 108 3.71 5.89 10.55
C LEU A 108 5.14 5.67 11.04
N ASP A 109 5.55 6.42 12.07
CA ASP A 109 6.92 6.30 12.60
C ASP A 109 7.14 4.96 13.29
N ALA A 110 6.14 4.44 14.00
CA ALA A 110 6.22 3.11 14.59
C ALA A 110 6.27 1.99 13.54
N ALA A 111 5.62 2.16 12.38
CA ALA A 111 5.73 1.20 11.29
C ALA A 111 7.07 1.32 10.54
N LYS A 112 7.57 2.55 10.32
CA LYS A 112 8.89 2.83 9.75
C LYS A 112 10.01 2.28 10.63
N SER A 113 9.89 2.37 11.97
CA SER A 113 10.90 1.81 12.88
C SER A 113 10.99 0.29 12.78
N ILE A 114 9.87 -0.41 12.49
CA ILE A 114 9.89 -1.85 12.21
C ILE A 114 10.65 -2.13 10.90
N ILE A 115 10.41 -1.36 9.84
CA ILE A 115 11.13 -1.52 8.56
C ILE A 115 12.63 -1.22 8.74
N GLN A 116 13.00 -0.17 9.47
CA GLN A 116 14.40 0.15 9.77
C GLN A 116 15.09 -0.98 10.54
N ARG A 117 14.38 -1.69 11.42
CA ARG A 117 14.92 -2.90 12.09
C ARG A 117 15.13 -4.04 11.10
N MET A 118 14.24 -4.23 10.13
CA MET A 118 14.42 -5.21 9.05
C MET A 118 15.65 -4.89 8.19
N GLU A 119 15.83 -3.62 7.82
CA GLU A 119 16.99 -3.15 7.06
C GLU A 119 18.29 -3.39 7.84
N ALA A 120 18.32 -2.99 9.11
CA ALA A 120 19.48 -3.17 9.97
C ALA A 120 19.87 -4.66 10.15
N GLN A 121 18.89 -5.57 10.31
CA GLN A 121 19.15 -7.02 10.40
C GLN A 121 19.65 -7.61 9.09
N TYR A 122 19.20 -7.08 7.96
CA TYR A 122 19.66 -7.50 6.64
C TYR A 122 21.08 -7.01 6.36
N GLU A 123 21.35 -5.73 6.61
CA GLU A 123 22.65 -5.08 6.38
C GLU A 123 23.75 -5.61 7.30
N SER A 124 23.42 -5.93 8.56
CA SER A 124 24.36 -6.54 9.50
C SER A 124 24.69 -8.00 9.16
N GLY A 125 23.90 -8.63 8.30
CA GLY A 125 23.98 -10.07 8.00
C GLY A 125 23.41 -10.97 9.11
N GLU A 126 22.81 -10.40 10.17
CA GLU A 126 22.16 -11.15 11.25
C GLU A 126 21.04 -12.03 10.71
N ASN A 127 20.21 -11.47 9.81
CA ASN A 127 19.13 -12.21 9.17
C ASN A 127 18.93 -11.78 7.71
N THR A 128 19.45 -12.58 6.77
CA THR A 128 19.30 -12.30 5.33
C THR A 128 17.88 -12.53 4.79
N ASN A 129 16.98 -13.12 5.59
CA ASN A 129 15.61 -13.45 5.17
C ASN A 129 14.60 -12.33 5.44
N VAL A 130 15.03 -11.19 5.99
CA VAL A 130 14.14 -10.09 6.39
C VAL A 130 14.31 -8.83 5.55
N GLN A 131 15.03 -8.89 4.43
CA GLN A 131 15.16 -7.75 3.52
C GLN A 131 13.77 -7.21 3.14
N PRO A 132 13.47 -5.91 3.41
CA PRO A 132 12.21 -5.31 2.99
C PRO A 132 12.01 -5.43 1.48
N ASP A 133 10.77 -5.72 1.10
CA ASP A 133 10.38 -5.91 -0.29
C ASP A 133 9.18 -5.03 -0.66
N ALA A 134 8.75 -5.17 -1.91
CA ALA A 134 7.60 -4.45 -2.41
C ALA A 134 6.31 -4.67 -1.61
N ILE A 135 6.15 -5.83 -0.97
CA ILE A 135 4.98 -6.13 -0.13
C ILE A 135 5.07 -5.33 1.16
N THR A 136 6.25 -5.24 1.79
CA THR A 136 6.47 -4.45 3.02
C THR A 136 6.03 -3.00 2.84
N TYR A 137 6.51 -2.33 1.79
CA TYR A 137 6.17 -0.93 1.50
C TYR A 137 4.71 -0.77 1.04
N THR A 138 4.19 -1.69 0.22
CA THR A 138 2.78 -1.64 -0.19
C THR A 138 1.84 -1.78 1.03
N THR A 139 2.19 -2.64 2.00
CA THR A 139 1.43 -2.82 3.24
C THR A 139 1.47 -1.56 4.10
N LEU A 140 2.61 -0.88 4.20
CA LEU A 140 2.73 0.40 4.89
C LEU A 140 1.82 1.46 4.26
N ILE A 141 1.87 1.61 2.94
CA ILE A 141 1.05 2.56 2.16
C ILE A 141 -0.45 2.30 2.37
N ASP A 142 -0.92 1.05 2.18
CA ASP A 142 -2.35 0.68 2.30
C ASP A 142 -2.88 0.93 3.73
N ALA A 143 -2.05 0.64 4.74
CA ALA A 143 -2.43 0.84 6.15
C ALA A 143 -2.47 2.32 6.55
N HIS A 144 -1.56 3.15 6.00
CA HIS A 144 -1.43 4.56 6.37
C HIS A 144 -2.52 5.46 5.77
N LEU A 145 -2.95 5.17 4.54
CA LEU A 145 -3.86 6.03 3.76
C LEU A 145 -5.22 6.31 4.42
N LYS A 146 -5.66 5.49 5.37
CA LYS A 146 -6.99 5.60 6.01
C LYS A 146 -7.04 6.50 7.25
N ARG A 147 -5.97 7.25 7.58
CA ARG A 147 -5.82 7.85 8.92
C ARG A 147 -5.99 9.36 9.01
N THR A 148 -5.40 10.14 8.11
CA THR A 148 -5.36 11.61 8.20
C THR A 148 -5.54 12.25 6.82
N GLU A 149 -5.80 13.56 6.76
CA GLU A 149 -5.80 14.27 5.47
C GLU A 149 -4.40 14.35 4.83
N ASN A 150 -3.33 14.27 5.63
CA ASN A 150 -1.95 14.28 5.14
C ASN A 150 -1.45 12.90 4.71
N SER A 151 -2.19 11.83 5.01
CA SER A 151 -1.79 10.44 4.75
C SER A 151 -1.48 10.17 3.28
N VAL A 152 -2.17 10.86 2.37
CA VAL A 152 -1.99 10.67 0.93
C VAL A 152 -0.66 11.23 0.43
N GLN A 153 -0.20 12.36 1.00
CA GLN A 153 1.11 12.89 0.68
C GLN A 153 2.21 11.98 1.22
N GLU A 154 2.11 11.58 2.47
CA GLU A 154 3.10 10.70 3.09
C GLU A 154 3.16 9.34 2.40
N ALA A 155 2.03 8.82 1.91
CA ALA A 155 1.98 7.61 1.11
C ALA A 155 2.63 7.76 -0.28
N GLU A 156 2.47 8.92 -0.92
CA GLU A 156 3.20 9.25 -2.15
C GLU A 156 4.71 9.32 -1.88
N ASP A 157 5.13 9.98 -0.81
CA ASP A 157 6.54 10.11 -0.45
C ASP A 157 7.19 8.72 -0.24
N ILE A 158 6.49 7.80 0.43
CA ILE A 158 6.94 6.41 0.63
C ILE A 158 7.02 5.65 -0.71
N LEU A 159 6.04 5.84 -1.61
CA LEU A 159 6.07 5.23 -2.95
C LEU A 159 7.24 5.77 -3.78
N MET A 160 7.52 7.06 -3.71
CA MET A 160 8.62 7.69 -4.46
C MET A 160 9.99 7.26 -3.92
N ASP A 161 10.14 7.14 -2.60
CA ASP A 161 11.35 6.58 -1.98
C ASP A 161 11.58 5.13 -2.44
N MET A 162 10.54 4.30 -2.43
CA MET A 162 10.58 2.93 -2.94
C MET A 162 11.01 2.86 -4.41
N ILE A 163 10.47 3.75 -5.26
CA ILE A 163 10.85 3.86 -6.68
C ILE A 163 12.31 4.25 -6.84
N GLN A 164 12.77 5.22 -6.03
CA GLN A 164 14.13 5.72 -6.08
C GLN A 164 15.13 4.62 -5.72
N GLN A 165 14.93 3.92 -4.59
CA GLN A 165 15.78 2.81 -4.15
C GLN A 165 15.83 1.63 -5.14
N TYR A 166 14.77 1.43 -5.91
CA TYR A 166 14.77 0.43 -6.98
C TYR A 166 15.54 0.91 -8.21
N LYS A 167 15.35 2.17 -8.63
CA LYS A 167 16.00 2.75 -9.81
C LYS A 167 17.50 2.94 -9.65
N ASP A 168 17.97 3.32 -8.47
CA ASP A 168 19.41 3.43 -8.18
C ASP A 168 20.07 2.08 -7.86
N GLY A 169 19.28 1.02 -7.71
CA GLY A 169 19.77 -0.34 -7.46
C GLY A 169 20.11 -0.63 -6.01
N THR A 170 19.83 0.29 -5.07
CA THR A 170 20.07 0.09 -3.63
C THR A 170 19.30 -1.12 -3.10
N ASN A 171 18.03 -1.29 -3.52
CA ASN A 171 17.24 -2.47 -3.18
C ASN A 171 16.39 -2.95 -4.36
N THR A 172 16.88 -3.98 -5.05
CA THR A 172 16.19 -4.58 -6.21
C THR A 172 14.88 -5.28 -5.86
N LYS A 173 14.64 -5.63 -4.58
CA LYS A 173 13.36 -6.20 -4.12
C LYS A 173 12.25 -5.16 -3.97
N LEU A 174 12.58 -3.87 -4.03
CA LEU A 174 11.62 -2.76 -3.99
C LEU A 174 11.05 -2.40 -5.35
N LYS A 175 11.00 -3.32 -6.31
CA LYS A 175 10.28 -3.07 -7.56
C LYS A 175 8.82 -2.70 -7.24
N PRO A 176 8.36 -1.45 -7.51
CA PRO A 176 7.03 -1.00 -7.11
C PRO A 176 5.97 -1.88 -7.76
N SER A 177 5.02 -2.37 -6.99
CA SER A 177 3.94 -3.20 -7.53
C SER A 177 2.86 -2.31 -8.18
N ALA A 178 2.13 -2.85 -9.16
CA ALA A 178 0.96 -2.15 -9.71
C ALA A 178 -0.05 -1.76 -8.61
N ARG A 179 -0.18 -2.60 -7.56
CA ARG A 179 -1.04 -2.31 -6.40
C ARG A 179 -0.58 -1.06 -5.64
N ALA A 180 0.72 -0.87 -5.43
CA ALA A 180 1.25 0.30 -4.71
C ALA A 180 0.84 1.62 -5.40
N PHE A 181 1.05 1.71 -6.72
CA PHE A 181 0.61 2.86 -7.53
C PHE A 181 -0.91 3.06 -7.44
N VAL A 182 -1.66 1.99 -7.68
CA VAL A 182 -3.14 2.01 -7.71
C VAL A 182 -3.72 2.58 -6.43
N ILE A 183 -3.22 2.16 -5.27
CA ILE A 183 -3.76 2.60 -3.98
C ILE A 183 -3.51 4.10 -3.78
N VAL A 184 -2.32 4.62 -4.10
CA VAL A 184 -1.99 6.05 -3.94
C VAL A 184 -2.75 6.91 -4.96
N ILE A 185 -2.84 6.47 -6.22
CA ILE A 185 -3.61 7.15 -7.28
C ILE A 185 -5.09 7.24 -6.90
N ASP A 186 -5.69 6.13 -6.48
CA ASP A 186 -7.10 6.10 -6.08
C ASP A 186 -7.35 6.97 -4.84
N ALA A 187 -6.37 7.10 -3.94
CA ALA A 187 -6.45 8.00 -2.79
C ALA A 187 -6.39 9.49 -3.19
N TRP A 188 -5.52 9.86 -4.14
CA TRP A 188 -5.49 11.22 -4.69
C TRP A 188 -6.79 11.59 -5.41
N ILE A 189 -7.34 10.69 -6.22
CA ILE A 189 -8.63 10.88 -6.91
C ILE A 189 -9.77 11.09 -5.90
N GLN A 190 -9.78 10.32 -4.80
CA GLN A 190 -10.82 10.41 -3.76
C GLN A 190 -10.84 11.74 -3.01
N ARG A 191 -9.73 12.50 -2.98
CA ARG A 191 -9.67 13.83 -2.34
C ARG A 191 -10.42 14.90 -3.13
N LYS A 192 -10.66 14.68 -4.42
CA LYS A 192 -11.43 15.58 -5.31
C LYS A 192 -10.93 17.04 -5.31
N LYS A 193 -9.64 17.30 -5.07
CA LYS A 193 -9.04 18.64 -5.26
C LYS A 193 -8.31 18.66 -6.61
N THR A 194 -8.30 19.79 -7.31
CA THR A 194 -7.75 19.86 -8.67
C THR A 194 -6.24 19.59 -8.70
N LYS A 195 -5.50 20.15 -7.72
CA LYS A 195 -4.06 19.88 -7.52
C LYS A 195 -3.75 18.42 -7.17
N ASP A 196 -4.73 17.71 -6.62
CA ASP A 196 -4.58 16.31 -6.23
C ASP A 196 -4.73 15.40 -7.48
N LEU A 197 -5.58 15.78 -8.44
CA LEU A 197 -5.73 15.06 -9.72
C LEU A 197 -4.47 15.14 -10.59
N THR A 198 -3.74 16.27 -10.56
CA THR A 198 -2.46 16.38 -11.28
C THR A 198 -1.38 15.47 -10.70
N LYS A 199 -1.41 15.20 -9.39
CA LYS A 199 -0.51 14.22 -8.76
C LYS A 199 -0.87 12.79 -9.14
N ALA A 200 -2.17 12.47 -9.15
CA ALA A 200 -2.65 11.19 -9.63
C ALA A 200 -2.23 10.93 -11.11
N GLU A 201 -2.28 11.95 -11.96
CA GLU A 201 -1.77 11.87 -13.33
C GLU A 201 -0.26 11.61 -13.38
N ALA A 202 0.54 12.38 -12.63
CA ALA A 202 1.99 12.19 -12.59
C ALA A 202 2.38 10.77 -12.16
N LEU A 203 1.68 10.21 -11.17
CA LEU A 203 1.88 8.82 -10.73
C LEU A 203 1.49 7.79 -11.80
N LEU A 204 0.49 8.04 -12.64
CA LEU A 204 0.19 7.16 -13.78
C LEU A 204 1.29 7.20 -14.84
N GLU A 205 1.88 8.36 -15.10
CA GLU A 205 3.01 8.46 -16.03
C GLU A 205 4.24 7.72 -15.51
N ILE A 206 4.53 7.83 -14.21
CA ILE A 206 5.60 7.03 -13.59
C ILE A 206 5.25 5.54 -13.65
N MET A 207 3.99 5.14 -13.42
CA MET A 207 3.56 3.74 -13.48
C MET A 207 3.79 3.13 -14.87
N LYS A 208 3.65 3.90 -15.97
CA LYS A 208 3.93 3.45 -17.34
C LYS A 208 5.36 2.97 -17.55
N GLU A 209 6.32 3.50 -16.79
CA GLU A 209 7.72 3.08 -16.86
C GLU A 209 7.92 1.64 -16.35
N PHE A 210 7.01 1.14 -15.51
CA PHE A 210 7.09 -0.18 -14.88
C PHE A 210 6.10 -1.19 -15.45
N TYR A 211 4.90 -0.73 -15.84
CA TYR A 211 3.78 -1.57 -16.25
C TYR A 211 2.93 -0.89 -17.33
N PRO A 212 2.29 -1.64 -18.24
CA PRO A 212 1.26 -1.09 -19.09
C PRO A 212 0.10 -0.57 -18.23
N VAL A 213 -0.26 0.70 -18.42
CA VAL A 213 -1.38 1.31 -17.68
C VAL A 213 -2.70 0.89 -18.33
N ASP A 214 -3.64 0.48 -17.48
CA ASP A 214 -4.99 0.12 -17.89
C ASP A 214 -5.77 1.40 -18.27
N ILE A 215 -6.38 1.40 -19.46
CA ILE A 215 -7.22 2.49 -19.98
C ILE A 215 -8.27 2.94 -18.96
N ARG A 216 -8.82 2.03 -18.16
CA ARG A 216 -9.81 2.34 -17.10
C ARG A 216 -9.30 3.34 -16.06
N ARG A 217 -7.98 3.45 -15.88
CA ARG A 217 -7.36 4.43 -14.96
C ARG A 217 -7.42 5.84 -15.52
N TYR A 218 -7.14 5.98 -16.82
CA TYR A 218 -7.33 7.25 -17.52
C TYR A 218 -8.80 7.66 -17.56
N GLU A 219 -9.71 6.71 -17.84
CA GLU A 219 -11.16 6.97 -17.80
C GLU A 219 -11.60 7.53 -16.44
N ARG A 220 -11.14 6.92 -15.34
CA ARG A 220 -11.49 7.38 -13.98
C ARG A 220 -11.01 8.81 -13.71
N LEU A 221 -9.82 9.19 -14.16
CA LEU A 221 -9.32 10.55 -14.00
C LEU A 221 -10.10 11.54 -14.85
N ILE A 222 -10.39 11.20 -16.11
CA ILE A 222 -11.20 12.03 -17.02
C ILE A 222 -12.57 12.30 -16.41
N GLU A 223 -13.26 11.26 -15.93
CA GLU A 223 -14.56 11.39 -15.28
C GLU A 223 -14.50 12.34 -14.07
N GLU A 224 -13.44 12.28 -13.26
CA GLU A 224 -13.30 13.15 -12.08
C GLU A 224 -12.95 14.60 -12.45
N TYR A 225 -12.12 14.82 -13.48
CA TYR A 225 -11.88 16.16 -14.03
C TYR A 225 -13.19 16.77 -14.58
N CYS A 226 -13.96 16.00 -15.36
CA CYS A 226 -15.22 16.47 -15.94
C CYS A 226 -16.28 16.77 -14.89
N LYS A 227 -16.41 15.97 -13.83
CA LYS A 227 -17.36 16.23 -12.72
C LYS A 227 -17.09 17.55 -12.00
N LYS A 228 -15.83 18.00 -11.94
CA LYS A 228 -15.49 19.30 -11.33
C LYS A 228 -15.99 20.49 -12.13
N ILE A 229 -16.00 20.38 -13.46
CA ILE A 229 -16.49 21.44 -14.34
C ILE A 229 -18.00 21.70 -14.08
N ASP A 230 -18.76 20.65 -13.78
CA ASP A 230 -20.19 20.75 -13.46
C ASP A 230 -20.49 21.39 -12.08
N THR A 231 -19.50 21.57 -11.20
CA THR A 231 -19.75 22.04 -9.82
C THR A 231 -19.91 23.56 -9.66
N ASN A 232 -20.00 24.31 -10.76
CA ASN A 232 -20.33 25.74 -10.78
C ASN A 232 -19.42 26.56 -9.84
N SER A 233 -18.12 26.26 -9.87
CA SER A 233 -17.15 26.96 -9.05
C SER A 233 -16.77 28.26 -9.76
N LEU A 234 -16.75 29.39 -9.06
CA LEU A 234 -16.56 30.74 -9.63
C LEU A 234 -15.17 31.00 -10.29
N ASP A 235 -14.36 29.97 -10.57
CA ASP A 235 -13.03 30.08 -11.18
C ASP A 235 -13.02 29.46 -12.59
N THR A 236 -13.39 30.26 -13.58
CA THR A 236 -13.46 29.90 -15.01
C THR A 236 -12.11 29.42 -15.56
N VAL A 237 -10.99 29.87 -14.99
CA VAL A 237 -9.64 29.44 -15.40
C VAL A 237 -9.36 28.02 -14.90
N SER A 238 -9.74 27.69 -13.67
CA SER A 238 -9.60 26.33 -13.14
C SER A 238 -10.46 25.32 -13.90
N GLU A 239 -11.67 25.69 -14.32
CA GLU A 239 -12.58 24.82 -15.07
C GLU A 239 -12.05 24.52 -16.47
N ARG A 240 -11.54 25.54 -17.16
CA ARG A 240 -10.87 25.38 -18.46
C ARG A 240 -9.64 24.48 -18.36
N ASN A 241 -8.78 24.68 -17.35
CA ASN A 241 -7.61 23.84 -17.13
C ASN A 241 -7.99 22.37 -16.88
N ALA A 242 -9.10 22.11 -16.17
CA ALA A 242 -9.62 20.76 -15.96
C ALA A 242 -10.13 20.13 -17.26
N ALA A 243 -10.81 20.89 -18.12
CA ALA A 243 -11.26 20.44 -19.43
C ALA A 243 -10.10 20.11 -20.38
N GLU A 244 -9.06 20.96 -20.38
CA GLU A 244 -7.82 20.72 -21.15
C GLU A 244 -7.12 19.45 -20.68
N LYS A 245 -6.98 19.25 -19.36
CA LYS A 245 -6.41 18.02 -18.80
C LYS A 245 -7.20 16.77 -19.14
N ALA A 246 -8.53 16.82 -19.06
CA ALA A 246 -9.40 15.71 -19.45
C ALA A 246 -9.22 15.35 -20.94
N PHE A 247 -9.08 16.36 -21.80
CA PHE A 247 -8.83 16.15 -23.23
C PHE A 247 -7.44 15.57 -23.51
N GLU A 248 -6.39 16.07 -22.84
CA GLU A 248 -5.04 15.50 -22.95
C GLU A 248 -5.00 14.01 -22.56
N LEU A 249 -5.69 13.63 -21.47
CA LEU A 249 -5.79 12.24 -21.06
C LEU A 249 -6.55 11.38 -22.08
N LEU A 250 -7.57 11.93 -22.74
CA LEU A 250 -8.29 11.22 -23.80
C LEU A 250 -7.37 10.95 -25.01
N LEU A 251 -6.57 11.92 -25.43
CA LEU A 251 -5.59 11.74 -26.51
C LEU A 251 -4.55 10.66 -26.16
N LYS A 252 -4.14 10.57 -24.88
CA LYS A 252 -3.26 9.49 -24.40
C LYS A 252 -3.92 8.11 -24.53
N ILE A 253 -5.22 8.00 -24.26
CA ILE A 253 -5.96 6.74 -24.45
C ILE A 253 -6.01 6.37 -25.94
N GLU A 254 -6.25 7.34 -26.83
CA GLU A 254 -6.31 7.11 -28.27
C GLU A 254 -4.97 6.62 -28.84
N ASP A 255 -3.88 7.28 -28.47
CA ASP A 255 -2.52 6.86 -28.85
C ASP A 255 -2.20 5.43 -28.39
N GLN A 256 -2.58 5.07 -27.15
CA GLN A 256 -2.43 3.71 -26.65
C GLN A 256 -3.24 2.70 -27.46
N CYS A 257 -4.50 3.01 -27.80
CA CYS A 257 -5.35 2.14 -28.61
C CYS A 257 -4.81 1.92 -30.03
N GLN A 258 -4.25 2.96 -30.65
CA GLN A 258 -3.68 2.88 -32.00
C GLN A 258 -2.43 1.99 -32.01
N LYS A 259 -1.57 2.11 -30.99
CA LYS A 259 -0.37 1.27 -30.81
C LYS A 259 -0.74 -0.21 -30.63
N GLU A 260 -1.73 -0.50 -29.79
CA GLU A 260 -2.21 -1.88 -29.56
C GLU A 260 -2.83 -2.50 -30.84
N THR A 261 -3.53 -1.70 -31.63
CA THR A 261 -4.12 -2.13 -32.92
C THR A 261 -3.04 -2.45 -33.97
N SER A 262 -1.95 -1.70 -33.97
CA SER A 262 -0.84 -1.87 -34.93
C SER A 262 0.05 -3.07 -34.59
N ALA A 263 0.09 -3.48 -33.33
CA ALA A 263 0.99 -4.52 -32.81
C ALA A 263 0.52 -5.97 -33.06
N GLN A 264 -0.57 -6.21 -33.82
CA GLN A 264 -1.15 -7.55 -34.09
C GLN A 264 -1.18 -8.48 -32.87
N SER A 265 -1.40 -7.92 -31.67
CA SER A 265 -1.38 -8.67 -30.44
C SER A 265 -2.76 -9.26 -30.22
N SER A 266 -2.85 -10.58 -30.10
CA SER A 266 -4.07 -11.37 -29.85
C SER A 266 -4.74 -11.12 -28.48
N LEU A 267 -4.35 -10.05 -27.79
CA LEU A 267 -4.97 -9.56 -26.57
C LEU A 267 -6.18 -8.68 -26.94
N GLN A 268 -7.27 -8.87 -26.20
CA GLN A 268 -8.53 -8.15 -26.35
C GLN A 268 -8.26 -6.64 -26.35
N ILE A 269 -8.40 -5.95 -27.49
CA ILE A 269 -8.24 -4.49 -27.60
C ILE A 269 -9.29 -3.86 -26.69
N ILE A 270 -8.86 -3.32 -25.55
CA ILE A 270 -9.76 -2.65 -24.59
C ILE A 270 -10.06 -1.28 -25.18
N LYS A 271 -11.29 -1.06 -25.66
CA LYS A 271 -11.68 0.21 -26.28
C LYS A 271 -12.18 1.19 -25.21
N PRO A 272 -11.87 2.50 -25.34
CA PRO A 272 -12.44 3.53 -24.47
C PRO A 272 -13.96 3.54 -24.55
N LYS A 273 -14.62 3.87 -23.44
CA LYS A 273 -16.07 4.01 -23.41
C LYS A 273 -16.53 5.28 -24.12
N VAL A 274 -17.67 5.19 -24.79
CA VAL A 274 -18.38 6.35 -25.36
C VAL A 274 -18.70 7.40 -24.28
N SER A 275 -18.96 6.95 -23.04
CA SER A 275 -19.19 7.85 -21.90
C SER A 275 -18.00 8.75 -21.59
N THR A 276 -16.77 8.28 -21.83
CA THR A 276 -15.55 9.06 -21.61
C THR A 276 -15.45 10.21 -22.61
N TYR A 277 -15.75 9.96 -23.88
CA TYR A 277 -15.85 11.02 -24.90
C TYR A 277 -16.98 12.00 -24.59
N ALA A 278 -18.15 11.49 -24.22
CA ALA A 278 -19.30 12.31 -23.85
C ALA A 278 -19.00 13.23 -22.66
N ALA A 279 -18.27 12.74 -21.65
CA ALA A 279 -17.85 13.52 -20.48
C ALA A 279 -16.88 14.67 -20.84
N VAL A 280 -15.95 14.44 -21.76
CA VAL A 280 -15.03 15.50 -22.23
C VAL A 280 -15.81 16.55 -23.03
N ILE A 281 -16.71 16.11 -23.92
CA ILE A 281 -17.57 17.03 -24.69
C ILE A 281 -18.46 17.87 -23.76
N SER A 282 -19.10 17.24 -22.77
CA SER A 282 -19.94 17.97 -21.82
C SER A 282 -19.13 19.00 -21.03
N GLY A 283 -17.92 18.65 -20.59
CA GLY A 283 -17.01 19.58 -19.92
C GLY A 283 -16.70 20.82 -20.76
N TRP A 284 -16.32 20.64 -22.03
CA TRP A 284 -16.07 21.77 -22.94
C TRP A 284 -17.32 22.60 -23.26
N THR A 285 -18.49 21.97 -23.28
CA THR A 285 -19.77 22.66 -23.51
C THR A 285 -20.08 23.63 -22.38
N VAL A 286 -19.82 23.23 -21.13
CA VAL A 286 -20.00 24.08 -19.94
C VAL A 286 -19.03 25.26 -19.95
N CYS A 287 -17.76 25.04 -20.28
CA CYS A 287 -16.79 26.13 -20.39
C CYS A 287 -17.16 27.13 -21.50
N ALA A 288 -17.73 26.65 -22.62
CA ALA A 288 -18.18 27.51 -23.71
C ALA A 288 -19.36 28.39 -23.30
N THR A 289 -20.39 27.84 -22.64
CA THR A 289 -21.58 28.60 -22.23
C THR A 289 -21.26 29.68 -21.19
N GLN A 290 -20.32 29.43 -20.27
CA GLN A 290 -19.84 30.44 -19.33
C GLN A 290 -19.13 31.60 -20.03
N ASN A 291 -18.24 31.31 -20.98
CA ASN A 291 -17.52 32.34 -21.72
C ASN A 291 -18.47 33.22 -22.55
N PHE A 292 -19.53 32.64 -23.14
CA PHE A 292 -20.55 33.43 -23.82
C PHE A 292 -21.31 34.38 -22.87
N ASN A 293 -21.60 33.94 -21.64
CA ASN A 293 -22.27 34.77 -20.63
C ASN A 293 -21.38 35.89 -20.07
N ASP A 294 -20.06 35.69 -19.97
CA ASP A 294 -19.12 36.72 -19.52
C ASP A 294 -18.87 37.81 -20.58
N THR A 295 -19.13 37.51 -21.86
CA THR A 295 -18.92 38.43 -23.00
C THR A 295 -20.18 39.19 -23.45
N ALA A 296 -21.35 38.89 -22.89
CA ALA A 296 -22.65 39.50 -23.21
C ALA A 296 -23.05 40.58 -22.19
#